data_AF-A0A4Q9L345-F1
#
_entry.id   AF-A0A4Q9L345-F1
#
_cell.length_a   1.000
_cell.length_b   1.000
_cell.length_c   1.000
_cell.angle_alpha   90.00
_cell.angle_beta   90.00
_cell.angle_gamma   90.00
#
_symmetry.space_group_name_H-M   'P 1'
#
loop_
_entity.id
_entity.type
_entity.pdbx_description
1 polymer ?
#
loop_
_entity_poly.entity_id
_entity_poly.type
_entity_poly.pdbx_seq_one_letter_code
_entity_poly.pdbx_strand_id
1 'polypeptide(L)'
;MLFQLLDCLEKHKDTSTRRAAILRVENIYKTHLSLIKNFLKIKYGLEEEVTKKKLEEAQLAKLYNEIEKRKLHSKLYNARKNELNVFWGADGVCQHCGKSGKTVDHLATRCEKMLGHDYTRRHNEVVRCLHLLLLNRYKFKSSKRIRSHSVQEILDNEYAE
;
A
#
# COMPACT_ATOMS: atom_id res chain seq x y z
N MET A 1 -6.39 -0.61 -16.72
CA MET A 1 -6.07 -0.04 -18.05
C MET A 1 -6.80 -0.77 -19.18
N LEU A 2 -6.51 -2.05 -19.49
CA LEU A 2 -7.16 -2.77 -20.59
C LEU A 2 -8.69 -2.88 -20.48
N PHE A 3 -9.21 -3.20 -19.29
CA PHE A 3 -10.66 -3.24 -19.07
C PHE A 3 -11.34 -1.88 -19.29
N GLN A 4 -10.69 -0.79 -18.85
CA GLN A 4 -11.20 0.58 -19.07
C GLN A 4 -11.20 0.96 -20.56
N LEU A 5 -10.17 0.54 -21.30
CA LEU A 5 -10.10 0.73 -22.75
C LEU A 5 -11.27 -0.01 -23.44
N LEU A 6 -11.54 -1.25 -23.05
CA LEU A 6 -12.65 -2.03 -23.57
C LEU A 6 -14.00 -1.35 -23.29
N ASP A 7 -14.25 -0.93 -22.04
CA ASP A 7 -15.47 -0.19 -21.66
C ASP A 7 -15.64 1.09 -22.50
N CYS A 8 -14.55 1.81 -22.74
CA CYS A 8 -14.57 3.01 -23.58
C CYS A 8 -14.94 2.69 -25.03
N LEU A 9 -14.40 1.62 -25.60
CA LEU A 9 -14.70 1.21 -26.98
C LEU A 9 -16.16 0.76 -27.12
N GLU A 10 -16.68 0.00 -26.16
CA GLU A 10 -18.05 -0.52 -26.16
C GLU A 10 -19.10 0.58 -26.04
N LYS A 11 -18.91 1.57 -25.15
CA LYS A 11 -19.90 2.64 -24.90
C LYS A 11 -20.30 3.46 -26.14
N HIS A 12 -19.45 3.54 -27.15
CA HIS A 12 -19.68 4.35 -28.35
C HIS A 12 -19.48 3.52 -29.63
N LYS A 13 -19.66 2.20 -29.56
CA LYS A 13 -19.52 1.32 -30.73
C LYS A 13 -20.59 1.60 -31.78
N ASP A 14 -21.79 1.99 -31.35
CA ASP A 14 -22.94 2.19 -32.25
C ASP A 14 -22.87 3.53 -32.99
N THR A 15 -22.15 4.51 -32.44
CA THR A 15 -21.94 5.82 -33.05
C THR A 15 -20.63 5.93 -33.83
N SER A 16 -19.63 5.09 -33.53
CA SER A 16 -18.30 5.14 -34.16
C SER A 16 -17.98 3.86 -34.91
N THR A 17 -18.02 3.94 -36.24
CA THR A 17 -17.62 2.86 -37.16
C THR A 17 -16.21 2.36 -36.87
N ARG A 18 -15.29 3.26 -36.52
CA ARG A 18 -13.92 2.92 -36.11
C ARG A 18 -13.88 2.04 -34.86
N ARG A 19 -14.64 2.39 -33.82
CA ARG A 19 -14.68 1.61 -32.57
C ARG A 19 -15.31 0.24 -32.80
N ALA A 20 -16.38 0.16 -33.58
CA ALA A 20 -17.00 -1.10 -33.96
C ALA A 20 -16.06 -2.01 -34.78
N ALA A 21 -15.25 -1.43 -35.67
CA ALA A 21 -14.25 -2.18 -36.44
C ALA A 21 -13.13 -2.72 -35.53
N ILE A 22 -12.60 -1.90 -34.62
CA ILE A 22 -11.59 -2.31 -33.64
C ILE A 22 -12.13 -3.48 -32.81
N LEU A 23 -13.32 -3.34 -32.20
CA LEU A 23 -13.92 -4.42 -31.40
C LEU A 23 -14.11 -5.71 -32.20
N ARG A 24 -14.49 -5.62 -33.48
CA ARG A 24 -14.62 -6.80 -34.35
C ARG A 24 -13.28 -7.51 -34.55
N VAL A 25 -12.23 -6.78 -34.90
CA VAL A 25 -10.88 -7.34 -35.11
C VAL A 25 -10.36 -8.00 -33.84
N GLU A 26 -10.46 -7.30 -32.71
CA GLU A 26 -10.01 -7.81 -31.40
C GLU A 26 -10.73 -9.11 -31.02
N ASN A 27 -12.05 -9.19 -31.30
CA ASN A 27 -12.84 -10.40 -31.05
C ASN A 27 -12.51 -11.56 -31.99
N ILE A 28 -12.22 -11.30 -33.27
CA ILE A 28 -11.83 -12.33 -34.24
C ILE A 28 -10.53 -13.01 -33.81
N TYR A 29 -9.52 -12.21 -33.45
CA TYR A 29 -8.21 -12.71 -33.05
C TYR A 29 -8.15 -13.16 -31.58
N LYS A 30 -9.25 -13.04 -30.83
CA LYS A 30 -9.34 -13.40 -29.41
C LYS A 30 -8.18 -12.81 -28.59
N THR A 31 -7.90 -11.52 -28.79
CA THR A 31 -6.79 -10.85 -28.13
C THR A 31 -6.98 -10.78 -26.62
N HIS A 32 -5.93 -10.37 -25.89
CA HIS A 32 -6.05 -10.09 -24.46
C HIS A 32 -7.13 -9.06 -24.15
N LEU A 33 -7.43 -8.13 -25.07
CA LEU A 33 -8.49 -7.15 -24.88
C LEU A 33 -9.88 -7.78 -24.94
N SER A 34 -10.15 -8.72 -25.84
CA SER A 34 -11.46 -9.42 -25.88
C SER A 34 -11.64 -10.38 -24.71
N LEU A 35 -10.55 -11.00 -24.24
CA LEU A 35 -10.59 -11.99 -23.16
C LEU A 35 -10.61 -11.38 -21.75
N ILE A 36 -10.31 -10.08 -21.61
CA ILE A 36 -10.11 -9.43 -20.31
C ILE A 36 -11.32 -9.55 -19.38
N LYS A 37 -12.55 -9.44 -19.91
CA LYS A 37 -13.78 -9.55 -19.11
C LYS A 37 -13.89 -10.93 -18.46
N ASN A 38 -13.69 -12.00 -19.22
CA ASN A 38 -13.77 -13.37 -18.72
C ASN A 38 -12.64 -13.65 -17.73
N PHE A 39 -11.42 -13.21 -18.04
CA PHE A 39 -10.29 -13.34 -17.11
C PHE A 39 -10.58 -12.68 -15.76
N LEU A 40 -11.14 -11.47 -15.76
CA LEU A 40 -11.49 -10.75 -14.53
C LEU A 40 -12.62 -11.44 -13.76
N LYS A 41 -13.64 -11.96 -14.45
CA LYS A 41 -14.71 -12.76 -13.81
C LYS A 41 -14.13 -13.97 -13.07
N ILE A 42 -13.28 -14.74 -13.73
CA ILE A 42 -12.66 -15.93 -13.14
C ILE A 42 -11.72 -15.56 -11.99
N LYS A 43 -10.85 -14.56 -12.18
CA LYS A 43 -9.82 -14.18 -11.20
C LYS A 43 -10.40 -13.64 -9.88
N TYR A 44 -11.55 -12.99 -9.94
CA TYR A 44 -12.20 -12.34 -8.79
C TYR A 44 -13.54 -12.97 -8.40
N GLY A 45 -14.00 -14.03 -9.07
CA GLY A 45 -15.25 -14.71 -8.75
C GLY A 45 -16.50 -13.86 -8.98
N LEU A 46 -16.53 -13.06 -10.05
CA LEU A 46 -17.65 -12.16 -10.34
C LEU A 46 -18.70 -12.87 -11.21
N GLU A 47 -19.90 -13.12 -10.67
CA GLU A 47 -21.01 -13.78 -11.38
C GLU A 47 -21.76 -12.83 -12.34
N GLU A 48 -21.92 -11.56 -11.96
CA GLU A 48 -22.63 -10.55 -12.75
C GLU A 48 -21.73 -9.80 -13.76
N GLU A 49 -22.31 -8.84 -14.49
CA GLU A 49 -21.57 -7.95 -15.38
C GLU A 49 -20.46 -7.20 -14.63
N VAL A 50 -19.23 -7.26 -15.17
CA VAL A 50 -18.06 -6.63 -14.57
C VAL A 50 -18.22 -5.12 -14.71
N THR A 51 -18.57 -4.44 -13.63
CA THR A 51 -18.54 -2.98 -13.57
C THR A 51 -17.24 -2.52 -12.92
N LYS A 52 -16.80 -1.30 -13.26
CA LYS A 52 -15.58 -0.71 -12.68
C LYS A 52 -15.61 -0.72 -11.14
N LYS A 53 -16.74 -0.38 -10.53
CA LYS A 53 -16.89 -0.34 -9.06
C LYS A 53 -16.74 -1.73 -8.42
N LYS A 54 -17.48 -2.73 -8.92
CA LYS A 54 -17.40 -4.12 -8.41
C LYS A 54 -16.00 -4.69 -8.57
N LEU A 55 -15.33 -4.35 -9.67
CA LEU A 55 -13.94 -4.78 -9.89
C LEU A 55 -12.98 -4.15 -8.87
N GLU A 56 -13.10 -2.85 -8.59
CA GLU A 56 -12.30 -2.15 -7.59
C GLU A 56 -12.53 -2.75 -6.19
N GLU A 57 -13.77 -3.02 -5.81
CA GLU A 57 -14.13 -3.65 -4.54
C GLU A 57 -13.52 -5.06 -4.39
N ALA A 58 -13.61 -5.89 -5.43
CA ALA A 58 -13.06 -7.25 -5.41
C ALA A 58 -11.52 -7.27 -5.40
N GLN A 59 -10.89 -6.35 -6.14
CA GLN A 59 -9.43 -6.15 -6.10
C GLN A 59 -8.97 -5.75 -4.70
N LEU A 60 -9.71 -4.83 -4.08
CA LEU A 60 -9.44 -4.37 -2.74
C LEU A 60 -9.59 -5.52 -1.74
N ALA A 61 -10.73 -6.22 -1.73
CA ALA A 61 -10.94 -7.36 -0.83
C ALA A 61 -9.82 -8.41 -0.93
N LYS A 62 -9.39 -8.76 -2.14
CA LYS A 62 -8.27 -9.69 -2.36
C LYS A 62 -6.96 -9.17 -1.78
N LEU A 63 -6.61 -7.90 -2.03
CA LEU A 63 -5.40 -7.28 -1.48
C LEU A 63 -5.41 -7.30 0.06
N TYR A 64 -6.54 -6.94 0.66
CA TYR A 64 -6.68 -6.93 2.13
C TYR A 64 -6.50 -8.35 2.71
N ASN A 65 -7.10 -9.38 2.09
CA ASN A 65 -6.94 -10.77 2.49
C ASN A 65 -5.48 -11.26 2.37
N GLU A 66 -4.76 -10.85 1.32
CA GLU A 66 -3.35 -11.19 1.14
C GLU A 66 -2.46 -10.53 2.19
N ILE A 67 -2.74 -9.28 2.55
CA ILE A 67 -1.99 -8.55 3.58
C ILE A 67 -2.24 -9.15 4.96
N GLU A 68 -3.49 -9.49 5.30
CA GLU A 68 -3.84 -10.12 6.59
C GLU A 68 -3.07 -11.43 6.80
N LYS A 69 -2.92 -12.23 5.75
CA LYS A 69 -2.18 -13.50 5.79
C LYS A 69 -0.66 -13.34 5.92
N ARG A 70 -0.09 -12.15 5.74
CA ARG A 70 1.36 -11.91 5.91
C ARG A 70 1.73 -11.80 7.39
N LYS A 71 2.64 -12.67 7.85
CA LYS A 71 3.10 -12.80 9.25
C LYS A 71 3.48 -11.47 9.93
N LEU A 72 4.11 -10.54 9.20
CA LEU A 72 4.58 -9.25 9.75
C LEU A 72 3.49 -8.15 9.78
N HIS A 73 2.37 -8.33 9.06
CA HIS A 73 1.32 -7.31 8.91
C HIS A 73 0.03 -7.63 9.69
N SER A 74 -0.07 -8.81 10.29
CA SER A 74 -1.21 -9.21 11.13
C SER A 74 -1.47 -8.23 12.28
N LYS A 75 -0.43 -7.66 12.90
CA LYS A 75 -0.55 -6.63 13.95
C LYS A 75 -1.18 -5.31 13.45
N LEU A 76 -0.91 -4.91 12.20
CA LEU A 76 -1.51 -3.70 11.60
C LEU A 76 -2.99 -3.92 11.24
N TYR A 77 -3.39 -5.17 10.93
CA TYR A 77 -4.75 -5.50 10.54
C TYR A 77 -5.68 -5.88 11.68
N ASN A 78 -5.16 -6.49 12.75
CA ASN A 78 -5.94 -6.67 13.99
C ASN A 78 -6.44 -5.32 14.54
N ALA A 79 -5.72 -4.23 14.28
CA ALA A 79 -6.16 -2.87 14.61
C ALA A 79 -7.34 -2.36 13.76
N ARG A 80 -7.60 -2.97 12.58
CA ARG A 80 -8.76 -2.67 11.72
C ARG A 80 -10.00 -3.50 12.10
N LYS A 81 -9.80 -4.76 12.51
CA LYS A 81 -10.89 -5.68 12.87
C LYS A 81 -11.47 -5.37 14.26
N ASN A 82 -10.65 -4.84 15.16
CA ASN A 82 -11.16 -4.15 16.33
C ASN A 82 -11.75 -2.82 15.88
N GLU A 83 -12.94 -2.50 16.34
CA GLU A 83 -13.61 -1.19 16.27
C GLU A 83 -12.82 -0.09 17.02
N LEU A 84 -11.49 -0.07 16.98
CA LEU A 84 -10.64 0.99 17.51
C LEU A 84 -10.57 2.19 16.54
N ASN A 85 -11.72 2.53 15.96
CA ASN A 85 -12.07 3.92 15.69
C ASN A 85 -12.15 4.76 16.99
N VAL A 86 -11.94 4.16 18.17
CA VAL A 86 -11.88 4.87 19.46
C VAL A 86 -10.55 5.61 19.69
N PHE A 87 -9.44 5.27 19.01
CA PHE A 87 -8.16 5.98 19.26
C PHE A 87 -8.00 7.28 18.45
N TRP A 88 -8.72 7.40 17.34
CA TRP A 88 -8.64 8.57 16.46
C TRP A 88 -10.06 9.09 16.27
N GLY A 89 -10.50 9.94 17.20
CA GLY A 89 -11.81 10.60 17.15
C GLY A 89 -12.18 11.07 15.75
N ALA A 90 -13.47 10.92 15.46
CA ALA A 90 -14.13 11.12 14.17
C ALA A 90 -13.68 12.38 13.40
N ASP A 91 -13.71 12.26 12.06
CA ASP A 91 -13.75 13.35 11.08
C ASP A 91 -12.65 14.42 11.14
N GLY A 92 -11.42 13.98 11.40
CA GLY A 92 -10.23 14.82 11.28
C GLY A 92 -9.60 14.80 9.88
N VAL A 93 -9.13 15.95 9.40
CA VAL A 93 -8.16 16.00 8.30
C VAL A 93 -6.81 15.45 8.81
N CYS A 94 -6.07 14.75 7.96
CA CYS A 94 -4.77 14.18 8.32
C CYS A 94 -3.82 15.27 8.83
N GLN A 95 -3.26 15.08 10.03
CA GLN A 95 -2.37 16.04 10.68
C GLN A 95 -1.04 16.26 9.95
N HIS A 96 -0.60 15.29 9.13
CA HIS A 96 0.66 15.40 8.40
C HIS A 96 0.49 16.20 7.10
N CYS A 97 -0.55 15.89 6.32
CA CYS A 97 -0.73 16.48 5.00
C CYS A 97 -1.71 17.66 4.99
N GLY A 98 -2.65 17.72 5.92
CA GLY A 98 -3.68 18.78 6.02
C GLY A 98 -4.67 18.81 4.86
N LYS A 99 -4.65 17.83 3.95
CA LYS A 99 -5.42 17.87 2.69
C LYS A 99 -6.48 16.77 2.55
N SER A 100 -6.28 15.63 3.18
CA SER A 100 -7.14 14.45 3.02
C SER A 100 -7.62 13.93 4.36
N GLY A 101 -8.80 13.32 4.37
CA GLY A 101 -9.38 12.71 5.57
C GLY A 101 -8.40 11.72 6.21
N LYS A 102 -8.40 11.72 7.55
CA LYS A 102 -7.56 10.85 8.39
C LYS A 102 -8.10 9.42 8.37
N THR A 103 -7.99 8.77 7.23
CA THR A 103 -8.34 7.34 7.08
C THR A 103 -7.10 6.48 7.26
N VAL A 104 -7.30 5.24 7.70
CA VAL A 104 -6.22 4.23 7.80
C VAL A 104 -5.54 4.04 6.45
N ASP A 105 -6.30 4.01 5.35
CA ASP A 105 -5.74 3.91 3.99
C ASP A 105 -4.89 5.14 3.65
N HIS A 106 -5.40 6.35 3.86
CA HIS A 106 -4.63 7.55 3.58
C HIS A 106 -3.32 7.59 4.39
N LEU A 107 -3.37 7.26 5.68
CA LEU A 107 -2.19 7.21 6.53
C LEU A 107 -1.21 6.12 6.04
N ALA A 108 -1.68 4.90 5.80
CA ALA A 108 -0.81 3.78 5.46
C ALA A 108 -0.20 3.88 4.04
N THR A 109 -0.91 4.45 3.07
CA THR A 109 -0.55 4.33 1.65
C THR A 109 -0.45 5.65 0.88
N ARG A 110 -1.11 6.73 1.35
CA ARG A 110 -1.28 7.96 0.54
C ARG A 110 -0.75 9.24 1.19
N CYS A 111 -0.26 9.18 2.43
CA CYS A 111 0.24 10.34 3.13
C CYS A 111 1.75 10.48 2.96
N GLU A 112 2.17 11.19 1.90
CA GLU A 112 3.58 11.42 1.58
C GLU A 112 4.37 12.00 2.77
N LYS A 113 3.78 12.97 3.47
CA LYS A 113 4.41 13.61 4.63
C LYS A 113 4.54 12.68 5.84
N MET A 114 3.61 11.74 6.02
CA MET A 114 3.71 10.76 7.10
C MET A 114 4.76 9.70 6.78
N LEU A 115 4.80 9.23 5.54
CA LEU A 115 5.86 8.34 5.06
C LEU A 115 7.24 8.99 5.20
N GLY A 116 7.41 10.27 4.88
CA GLY A 116 8.70 10.94 5.08
C GLY A 116 9.09 11.09 6.56
N HIS A 117 8.16 11.53 7.40
CA HIS A 117 8.46 11.88 8.80
C HIS A 117 8.45 10.68 9.75
N ASP A 118 7.34 9.93 9.83
CA ASP A 118 7.17 8.89 10.85
C ASP A 118 7.85 7.58 10.51
N TYR A 119 8.03 7.26 9.22
CA TYR A 119 8.88 6.14 8.81
C TYR A 119 10.34 6.42 9.16
N THR A 120 10.87 7.57 8.73
CA THR A 120 12.26 7.96 9.01
C THR A 120 12.51 8.06 10.51
N ARG A 121 11.56 8.62 11.28
CA ARG A 121 11.67 8.65 12.74
C ARG A 121 11.74 7.26 13.36
N ARG A 122 10.85 6.33 12.97
CA ARG A 122 10.87 4.95 13.47
C ARG A 122 12.14 4.21 13.05
N HIS A 123 12.57 4.38 11.81
CA HIS A 123 13.79 3.80 11.28
C HIS A 123 15.01 4.29 12.08
N ASN A 124 15.13 5.59 12.28
CA ASN A 124 16.22 6.19 13.06
C ASN A 124 16.20 5.73 14.53
N GLU A 125 15.01 5.53 15.12
CA GLU A 125 14.90 4.99 16.48
C GLU A 125 15.39 3.53 16.55
N VAL A 126 15.02 2.69 15.56
CA VAL A 126 15.53 1.31 15.47
C VAL A 126 17.05 1.28 15.30
N VAL A 127 17.58 2.11 14.39
CA VAL A 127 19.03 2.24 14.18
C VAL A 127 19.73 2.71 15.45
N ARG A 128 19.17 3.70 16.18
CA ARG A 128 19.69 4.14 17.47
C ARG A 128 19.74 3.03 18.51
N CYS A 129 18.68 2.22 18.61
CA CYS A 129 18.64 1.07 19.52
C CYS A 129 19.71 0.03 19.16
N LEU A 130 19.82 -0.35 17.88
CA LEU A 130 20.84 -1.28 17.41
C LEU A 130 22.25 -0.75 17.69
N HIS A 131 22.48 0.52 17.40
CA HIS A 131 23.76 1.14 17.63
C HIS A 131 24.11 1.17 19.12
N LEU A 132 23.17 1.51 20.02
CA LEU A 132 23.38 1.46 21.47
C LEU A 132 23.74 0.04 21.96
N LEU A 133 23.06 -0.99 21.44
CA LEU A 133 23.34 -2.38 21.76
C LEU A 133 24.77 -2.78 21.37
N LEU A 134 25.22 -2.35 20.19
CA LEU A 134 26.58 -2.60 19.72
C LEU A 134 27.61 -1.87 20.59
N LEU A 135 27.39 -0.60 20.93
CA LEU A 135 28.30 0.13 21.83
C LEU A 135 28.45 -0.56 23.18
N ASN A 136 27.35 -1.04 23.76
CA ASN A 136 27.38 -1.77 25.03
C ASN A 136 28.12 -3.10 24.90
N ARG A 137 27.92 -3.83 23.80
CA ARG A 137 28.60 -5.11 23.53
C ARG A 137 30.11 -4.95 23.42
N TYR A 138 30.56 -3.92 22.72
CA TYR A 138 31.98 -3.65 22.48
C TYR A 138 32.60 -2.67 23.49
N LYS A 139 31.88 -2.34 24.59
CA LYS A 139 32.36 -1.47 25.69
C LYS A 139 32.76 -0.06 25.26
N PHE A 140 32.16 0.47 24.20
CA PHE A 140 32.30 1.89 23.87
C PHE A 140 31.57 2.78 24.88
N LYS A 141 31.99 4.04 25.00
CA LYS A 141 31.31 5.05 25.84
C LYS A 141 29.92 5.33 25.26
N SER A 142 28.88 4.78 25.87
CA SER A 142 27.49 5.02 25.46
C SER A 142 26.80 6.09 26.32
N SER A 143 25.88 6.86 25.72
CA SER A 143 24.98 7.73 26.46
C SER A 143 23.85 6.89 27.08
N LYS A 144 23.50 7.16 28.34
CA LYS A 144 22.42 6.44 29.06
C LYS A 144 21.01 6.70 28.49
N ARG A 145 20.82 7.71 27.62
CA ARG A 145 19.51 8.08 27.06
C ARG A 145 19.52 7.99 25.53
N ILE A 146 18.62 7.18 24.97
CA ILE A 146 18.45 6.97 23.51
C ILE A 146 18.20 8.30 22.78
N ARG A 147 17.41 9.22 23.36
CA ARG A 147 17.06 10.50 22.72
C ARG A 147 18.27 11.39 22.43
N SER A 148 19.32 11.33 23.26
CA SER A 148 20.55 12.10 23.08
C SER A 148 21.66 11.32 22.39
N HIS A 149 21.40 10.08 21.96
CA HIS A 149 22.41 9.25 21.31
C HIS A 149 22.65 9.73 19.87
N SER A 150 23.84 10.24 19.56
CA SER A 150 24.26 10.54 18.19
C SER A 150 25.16 9.41 17.67
N VAL A 151 24.99 9.07 16.40
CA VAL A 151 25.96 8.22 15.70
C VAL A 151 27.22 9.07 15.53
N GLN A 152 28.30 8.70 16.21
CA GLN A 152 29.60 9.37 16.13
C GLN A 152 30.40 8.81 14.94
N GLU A 153 31.52 9.46 14.60
CA GLU A 153 32.45 9.01 13.54
C GLU A 153 32.93 7.57 13.74
N ILE A 154 33.56 7.01 12.71
CA ILE A 154 34.12 5.65 12.73
C ILE A 154 35.16 5.57 13.87
N LEU A 155 34.98 4.59 14.76
CA LEU A 155 35.85 4.36 15.90
C LEU A 155 36.36 2.92 15.87
N ASP A 156 37.67 2.78 16.00
CA ASP A 156 38.36 1.51 16.01
C ASP A 156 38.46 1.02 17.46
N ASN A 157 38.31 -0.28 17.69
CA ASN A 157 38.40 -0.86 19.03
C ASN A 157 38.94 -2.28 18.96
N GLU A 158 39.83 -2.62 19.90
CA GLU A 158 40.48 -3.93 20.00
C GLU A 158 39.51 -5.11 20.17
N TYR A 159 38.26 -4.84 20.56
CA TYR A 159 37.20 -5.85 20.70
C TYR A 159 36.33 -6.05 19.45
N ALA A 160 36.46 -5.22 18.43
CA ALA A 160 35.66 -5.27 17.21
C ALA A 160 36.55 -5.72 16.04
N GLU A 161 36.50 -7.01 15.70
CA GLU A 161 37.12 -7.59 14.51
C GLU A 161 36.42 -7.16 13.21
#